data_AF-A0AAD8Y9F8-F1
#
_entry.id   AF-A0AAD8Y9F8-F1
#
_cell.length_a   1.000
_cell.length_b   1.000
_cell.length_c   1.000
_cell.angle_alpha   90.00
_cell.angle_beta   90.00
_cell.angle_gamma   90.00
#
_symmetry.space_group_name_H-M   'P 1'
#
loop_
_entity.id
_entity.type
_entity.pdbx_description
1 polymer ?
#
loop_
_entity_poly.entity_id
_entity_poly.type
_entity_poly.pdbx_seq_one_letter_code
_entity_poly.pdbx_strand_id
1 'polypeptide(L)'
;MAAATEWQVSSEAKTQNEFGDQLLRQLRGGSGGGGGGGGYSGGGGSWGGGSKGNGYYYGSSSYNSSSGDGENPMAVVIVVAVLALFGILYCVLSQNKKGNDPGFQAAVNEERDRERSSFTATAHKSTPQTRCGIGLKRLNGSVTITSIDPNGLFANSGLEAGMTIKTINTVPVATSSAAEATEIIKLAVGQVTIVATGGRSTELDVRGGHPPFETYSGTFDMSYVDRGKQFRGHVILELKNNQRGGYTVTGTTSDADGSAVIIEGLVTHGGDAWWVDEVHSGNDIGLKVLTTGKFDWSTNNFQGAWRSNTGESGRYSSFQATNVSKTFAPVSPAATVAPSSTAPVMTAVVATPVDPSYFQTPIVTAVAESSSPVIVATANKVIKDMSVGIGIKAPDGTPVISSIHPDGLFATSSLRVGMDVQSINNQSMSGKTAGEATQLIKDAVGEIRIVAGWNLSVSTPFTATPMASAPPAETTEEPEVYVPSYR
;
A
#
# COMPACT_ATOMS: atom_id res chain seq x y z
N MET A 1 -28.44 -39.55 16.86
CA MET A 1 -28.58 -40.39 15.64
C MET A 1 -28.44 -39.49 14.43
N ALA A 2 -27.63 -39.95 13.48
CA ALA A 2 -27.24 -39.33 12.19
C ALA A 2 -26.32 -38.10 12.29
N ALA A 3 -25.25 -37.98 11.51
CA ALA A 3 -24.29 -38.90 10.90
C ALA A 3 -23.11 -37.99 10.50
N ALA A 4 -21.88 -38.34 10.85
CA ALA A 4 -20.69 -37.60 10.46
C ALA A 4 -20.31 -37.98 9.03
N THR A 5 -20.04 -36.98 8.19
CA THR A 5 -19.40 -37.18 6.88
C THR A 5 -18.09 -36.44 6.85
N GLU A 6 -17.04 -37.23 7.07
CA GLU A 6 -15.63 -36.93 6.92
C GLU A 6 -15.29 -36.85 5.42
N TRP A 7 -14.67 -35.74 4.97
CA TRP A 7 -14.20 -35.58 3.60
C TRP A 7 -12.68 -35.75 3.55
N GLN A 8 -12.24 -36.94 3.09
CA GLN A 8 -10.88 -37.19 2.64
C GLN A 8 -10.69 -36.60 1.24
N VAL A 9 -9.84 -35.59 1.10
CA VAL A 9 -9.21 -35.22 -0.18
C VAL A 9 -7.72 -35.07 0.06
N SER A 10 -7.00 -36.18 -0.08
CA SER A 10 -5.54 -36.24 -0.10
C SER A 10 -5.13 -37.52 -0.82
N SER A 11 -4.75 -37.41 -2.10
CA SER A 11 -3.74 -38.30 -2.72
C SER A 11 -3.42 -38.01 -4.20
N GLU A 12 -4.18 -37.21 -4.94
CA GLU A 12 -3.92 -37.08 -6.40
C GLU A 12 -2.83 -36.07 -6.81
N ALA A 13 -2.30 -35.25 -5.91
CA ALA A 13 -1.26 -34.27 -6.27
C ALA A 13 0.19 -34.84 -6.24
N LYS A 14 0.37 -36.10 -5.81
CA LYS A 14 1.72 -36.68 -5.60
C LYS A 14 2.31 -37.39 -6.82
N THR A 15 1.49 -37.75 -7.80
CA THR A 15 1.91 -38.57 -8.96
C THR A 15 2.48 -37.78 -10.14
N GLN A 16 2.21 -36.48 -10.26
CA GLN A 16 2.78 -35.69 -11.37
C GLN A 16 4.25 -35.28 -11.17
N ASN A 17 4.71 -35.14 -9.94
CA ASN A 17 6.11 -34.79 -9.67
C ASN A 17 7.07 -35.99 -9.87
N GLU A 18 6.59 -37.22 -9.71
CA GLU A 18 7.42 -38.42 -9.94
C GLU A 18 7.70 -38.68 -11.43
N PHE A 19 6.80 -38.27 -12.33
CA PHE A 19 7.00 -38.45 -13.77
C PHE A 19 8.10 -37.52 -14.33
N GLY A 20 8.19 -36.29 -13.81
CA GLY A 20 9.24 -35.34 -14.17
C GLY A 20 10.63 -35.78 -13.71
N ASP A 21 10.73 -36.31 -12.49
CA ASP A 21 12.00 -36.81 -11.93
C ASP A 21 12.45 -38.14 -12.58
N GLN A 22 11.52 -38.99 -13.03
CA GLN A 22 11.85 -40.19 -13.81
C GLN A 22 12.40 -39.85 -15.20
N LEU A 23 11.86 -38.80 -15.85
CA LEU A 23 12.33 -38.35 -17.16
C LEU A 23 13.74 -37.73 -17.08
N LEU A 24 14.04 -36.99 -16.01
CA LEU A 24 15.36 -36.40 -15.75
C LEU A 24 16.43 -37.45 -15.36
N ARG A 25 16.04 -38.57 -14.75
CA ARG A 25 16.94 -39.71 -14.50
C ARG A 25 17.22 -40.53 -15.77
N GLN A 26 16.25 -40.67 -16.67
CA GLN A 26 16.48 -41.33 -17.96
C GLN A 26 17.40 -40.51 -18.88
N LEU A 27 17.35 -39.18 -18.82
CA LEU A 27 18.25 -38.31 -19.59
C LEU A 27 19.68 -38.22 -19.04
N ARG A 28 19.95 -38.76 -17.84
CA ARG A 28 21.29 -38.80 -17.22
C ARG A 28 21.97 -40.17 -17.28
N GLY A 29 21.34 -41.20 -17.84
CA GLY A 29 21.87 -42.57 -17.85
C GLY A 29 22.29 -43.05 -19.24
N GLY A 30 23.60 -43.03 -19.54
CA GLY A 30 24.11 -43.71 -20.73
C GLY A 30 25.60 -43.54 -21.03
N SER A 31 26.49 -44.14 -20.21
CA SER A 31 27.57 -45.01 -20.69
C SER A 31 28.41 -45.50 -19.51
N GLY A 32 28.11 -46.71 -19.04
CA GLY A 32 28.99 -47.48 -18.18
C GLY A 32 29.93 -48.31 -19.04
N GLY A 33 31.21 -47.92 -19.10
CA GLY A 33 32.32 -48.74 -19.58
C GLY A 33 33.30 -48.94 -18.44
N GLY A 34 33.44 -50.19 -17.98
CA GLY A 34 34.32 -50.56 -16.87
C GLY A 34 35.81 -50.42 -17.18
N GLY A 35 36.61 -50.27 -16.13
CA GLY A 35 38.06 -50.32 -16.17
C GLY A 35 38.64 -50.11 -14.77
N GLY A 36 39.08 -51.19 -14.14
CA GLY A 36 39.67 -51.17 -12.80
C GLY A 36 41.13 -50.73 -12.74
N GLY A 37 41.66 -50.69 -11.50
CA GLY A 37 43.06 -50.41 -11.13
C GLY A 37 43.15 -49.12 -10.31
N GLY A 38 43.30 -49.17 -8.98
CA GLY A 38 44.57 -49.43 -8.30
C GLY A 38 45.36 -48.11 -8.23
N GLY A 39 45.34 -47.33 -7.15
CA GLY A 39 46.14 -47.53 -5.94
C GLY A 39 47.09 -46.34 -5.75
N TYR A 40 47.45 -46.05 -4.50
CA TYR A 40 48.54 -45.16 -4.01
C TYR A 40 48.25 -43.66 -3.73
N SER A 41 48.01 -43.41 -2.44
CA SER A 41 48.69 -42.47 -1.53
C SER A 41 49.73 -41.44 -2.05
N GLY A 42 49.61 -40.21 -1.55
CA GLY A 42 50.71 -39.52 -0.84
C GLY A 42 51.11 -38.12 -1.30
N GLY A 43 51.17 -37.17 -0.33
CA GLY A 43 52.05 -35.97 -0.28
C GLY A 43 51.75 -34.84 -1.28
N GLY A 44 51.85 -33.54 -0.98
CA GLY A 44 52.73 -32.84 -0.05
C GLY A 44 53.84 -32.09 -0.82
N GLY A 45 53.89 -30.76 -0.69
CA GLY A 45 54.97 -29.88 -1.22
C GLY A 45 54.55 -29.08 -2.46
N SER A 46 54.51 -27.75 -2.51
CA SER A 46 55.48 -26.70 -2.11
C SER A 46 56.66 -26.51 -3.07
N TRP A 47 56.91 -25.24 -3.37
CA TRP A 47 58.05 -24.60 -4.05
C TRP A 47 58.08 -24.52 -5.58
N GLY A 48 58.37 -23.29 -6.04
CA GLY A 48 59.54 -23.08 -6.90
C GLY A 48 59.23 -22.50 -8.26
N GLY A 49 59.52 -21.21 -8.42
CA GLY A 49 59.57 -20.56 -9.74
C GLY A 49 60.70 -21.10 -10.62
N GLY A 50 60.64 -20.78 -11.91
CA GLY A 50 61.68 -21.16 -12.85
C GLY A 50 61.36 -20.74 -14.27
N SER A 51 61.87 -19.57 -14.63
CA SER A 51 62.01 -19.08 -16.00
C SER A 51 63.03 -19.94 -16.79
N LYS A 52 62.72 -20.17 -18.08
CA LYS A 52 63.53 -20.59 -19.25
C LYS A 52 62.60 -21.43 -20.14
N GLY A 53 62.39 -21.20 -21.43
CA GLY A 53 63.29 -20.70 -22.44
C GLY A 53 63.49 -21.80 -23.48
N ASN A 54 62.88 -21.62 -24.67
CA ASN A 54 63.09 -22.30 -25.96
C ASN A 54 62.93 -23.83 -26.08
N GLY A 55 62.12 -24.22 -27.07
CA GLY A 55 62.12 -25.58 -27.63
C GLY A 55 61.05 -25.73 -28.70
N TYR A 56 61.39 -25.40 -29.94
CA TYR A 56 60.61 -25.74 -31.13
C TYR A 56 60.38 -27.26 -31.19
N TYR A 57 59.12 -27.70 -31.20
CA TYR A 57 58.75 -29.04 -31.67
C TYR A 57 57.48 -28.93 -32.51
N TYR A 58 57.66 -28.92 -33.83
CA TYR A 58 56.60 -29.22 -34.79
C TYR A 58 56.25 -30.71 -34.64
N GLY A 59 55.32 -31.00 -33.73
CA GLY A 59 54.66 -32.29 -33.64
C GLY A 59 53.47 -32.30 -34.60
N SER A 60 53.70 -32.80 -35.81
CA SER A 60 52.69 -33.15 -36.79
C SER A 60 51.75 -34.21 -36.18
N SER A 61 50.65 -33.75 -35.59
CA SER A 61 49.51 -34.60 -35.28
C SER A 61 48.83 -34.95 -36.60
N SER A 62 49.07 -36.17 -37.04
CA SER A 62 48.32 -36.83 -38.11
C SER A 62 46.83 -36.80 -37.76
N TYR A 63 46.11 -35.87 -38.38
CA TYR A 63 44.65 -35.91 -38.47
C TYR A 63 44.29 -37.23 -39.13
N ASN A 64 43.76 -38.15 -38.32
CA ASN A 64 43.13 -39.36 -38.81
C ASN A 64 41.87 -38.88 -39.56
N SER A 65 41.99 -38.77 -40.88
CA SER A 65 40.91 -38.47 -41.81
C SER A 65 39.95 -39.67 -41.84
N SER A 66 39.14 -39.76 -40.78
CA SER A 66 37.95 -40.61 -40.77
C SER A 66 37.04 -40.13 -41.88
N SER A 67 36.92 -40.97 -42.89
CA SER A 67 36.20 -40.73 -44.12
C SER A 67 34.70 -40.75 -43.82
N GLY A 68 34.09 -39.58 -43.84
CA GLY A 68 32.77 -39.34 -44.41
C GLY A 68 31.64 -40.29 -44.02
N ASP A 69 31.07 -40.07 -42.84
CA ASP A 69 29.62 -40.00 -42.76
C ASP A 69 29.27 -38.52 -42.90
N GLY A 70 28.74 -38.14 -44.05
CA GLY A 70 28.39 -36.75 -44.37
C GLY A 70 27.28 -36.27 -43.45
N GLU A 71 27.65 -35.68 -42.31
CA GLU A 71 26.72 -34.95 -41.46
C GLU A 71 26.10 -33.84 -42.30
N ASN A 72 24.83 -34.03 -42.64
CA ASN A 72 24.08 -33.08 -43.43
C ASN A 72 23.97 -31.79 -42.62
N PRO A 73 24.59 -30.68 -43.04
CA PRO A 73 24.57 -29.43 -42.28
C PRO A 73 23.13 -28.92 -42.04
N MET A 74 22.17 -29.36 -42.86
CA MET A 74 20.75 -29.09 -42.63
C MET A 74 20.19 -29.75 -41.37
N ALA A 75 20.68 -30.93 -40.99
CA ALA A 75 20.23 -31.61 -39.78
C ALA A 75 20.58 -30.82 -38.52
N VAL A 76 21.78 -30.22 -38.47
CA VAL A 76 22.22 -29.37 -37.36
C VAL A 76 21.37 -28.10 -37.28
N VAL A 77 21.09 -27.44 -38.41
CA VAL A 77 20.24 -26.24 -38.46
C VAL A 77 18.83 -26.54 -37.99
N ILE A 78 18.25 -27.68 -38.38
CA ILE A 78 16.91 -28.09 -37.96
C ILE A 78 16.87 -28.32 -36.44
N VAL A 79 17.87 -28.99 -35.86
CA VAL A 79 17.92 -29.23 -34.41
C VAL A 79 18.02 -27.91 -33.63
N VAL A 80 18.87 -26.98 -34.07
CA VAL A 80 18.99 -25.65 -33.41
C VAL A 80 17.68 -24.86 -33.50
N ALA A 81 17.02 -24.88 -34.67
CA ALA A 81 15.73 -24.20 -34.85
C ALA A 81 14.63 -24.81 -33.95
N VAL A 82 14.58 -26.15 -33.84
CA VAL A 82 13.61 -26.84 -32.96
C VAL A 82 13.89 -26.50 -31.49
N LEU A 83 15.14 -26.50 -31.04
CA LEU A 83 15.50 -26.12 -29.67
C LEU A 83 15.16 -24.65 -29.38
N ALA A 84 15.38 -23.74 -30.33
CA ALA A 84 14.99 -22.34 -30.19
C ALA A 84 13.46 -22.18 -30.08
N LEU A 85 12.70 -22.90 -30.91
CA LEU A 85 11.24 -22.91 -30.84
C LEU A 85 10.72 -23.53 -29.54
N PHE A 86 11.33 -24.61 -29.05
CA PHE A 86 11.01 -25.17 -27.74
C PHE A 86 11.36 -24.19 -26.62
N GLY A 87 12.47 -23.46 -26.73
CA GLY A 87 12.83 -22.40 -25.79
C GLY A 87 11.79 -21.27 -25.78
N ILE A 88 11.37 -20.79 -26.94
CA ILE A 88 10.33 -19.77 -27.09
C ILE A 88 9.00 -20.28 -26.54
N LEU A 89 8.58 -21.49 -26.91
CA LEU A 89 7.34 -22.11 -26.44
C LEU A 89 7.37 -22.32 -24.92
N TYR A 90 8.49 -22.79 -24.37
CA TYR A 90 8.68 -22.92 -22.93
C TYR A 90 8.58 -21.56 -22.24
N CYS A 91 9.21 -20.52 -22.78
CA CYS A 91 9.08 -19.15 -22.27
C CYS A 91 7.61 -18.69 -22.29
N VAL A 92 6.88 -18.86 -23.40
CA VAL A 92 5.46 -18.50 -23.52
C VAL A 92 4.58 -19.28 -22.53
N LEU A 93 4.78 -20.60 -22.42
CA LEU A 93 4.03 -21.45 -21.50
C LEU A 93 4.37 -21.16 -20.03
N SER A 94 5.61 -20.76 -19.74
CA SER A 94 6.04 -20.37 -18.39
C SER A 94 5.47 -19.01 -17.97
N GLN A 95 5.30 -18.07 -18.93
CA GLN A 95 4.64 -16.80 -18.68
C GLN A 95 3.16 -16.98 -18.35
N ASN A 96 2.47 -17.96 -18.95
CA ASN A 96 1.06 -18.27 -18.64
C ASN A 96 0.82 -18.87 -17.24
N LYS A 97 1.87 -19.29 -16.53
CA LYS A 97 1.74 -19.78 -15.14
C LYS A 97 1.90 -18.68 -14.09
N LYS A 98 2.33 -17.48 -14.47
CA LYS A 98 2.43 -16.33 -13.57
C LYS A 98 1.01 -15.78 -13.33
N GLY A 99 0.40 -16.08 -12.18
CA GLY A 99 -0.78 -15.33 -11.74
C GLY A 99 -1.78 -16.00 -10.82
N ASN A 100 -1.71 -17.32 -10.61
CA ASN A 100 -2.74 -18.04 -9.86
C ASN A 100 -2.16 -18.86 -8.70
N ASP A 101 -1.44 -18.24 -7.77
CA ASP A 101 -1.29 -18.86 -6.44
C ASP A 101 -2.68 -18.94 -5.78
N PRO A 102 -3.29 -20.13 -5.62
CA PRO A 102 -4.58 -20.24 -4.96
C PRO A 102 -4.52 -19.73 -3.51
N GLY A 103 -3.33 -19.76 -2.90
CA GLY A 103 -3.11 -19.21 -1.58
C GLY A 103 -3.16 -17.68 -1.52
N PHE A 104 -2.93 -16.98 -2.63
CA PHE A 104 -3.02 -15.52 -2.68
C PHE A 104 -4.46 -15.05 -2.50
N GLN A 105 -5.40 -15.58 -3.31
CA GLN A 105 -6.80 -15.17 -3.19
C GLN A 105 -7.40 -15.60 -1.84
N ALA A 106 -6.97 -16.75 -1.31
CA ALA A 106 -7.34 -17.17 0.04
C ALA A 106 -6.84 -16.20 1.11
N ALA A 107 -5.59 -15.72 1.03
CA ALA A 107 -5.04 -14.74 1.96
C ALA A 107 -5.75 -13.38 1.86
N VAL A 108 -6.04 -12.90 0.65
CA VAL A 108 -6.82 -11.67 0.45
C VAL A 108 -8.23 -11.83 1.04
N ASN A 109 -8.88 -12.97 0.81
CA ASN A 109 -10.19 -13.25 1.40
C ASN A 109 -10.12 -13.31 2.92
N GLU A 110 -9.07 -13.90 3.49
CA GLU A 110 -8.84 -13.92 4.93
C GLU A 110 -8.73 -12.50 5.50
N GLU A 111 -8.01 -11.58 4.84
CA GLU A 111 -7.94 -10.18 5.28
C GLU A 111 -9.31 -9.47 5.20
N ARG A 112 -10.04 -9.65 4.09
CA ARG A 112 -11.42 -9.14 3.96
C ARG A 112 -12.34 -9.69 5.04
N ASP A 113 -12.19 -10.97 5.38
CA ASP A 113 -13.01 -11.65 6.37
C ASP A 113 -12.54 -11.37 7.80
N ARG A 114 -11.28 -10.99 8.01
CA ARG A 114 -10.75 -10.60 9.32
C ARG A 114 -11.49 -9.38 9.87
N GLU A 115 -11.87 -8.44 9.02
CA GLU A 115 -12.76 -7.33 9.41
C GLU A 115 -14.21 -7.75 9.63
N ARG A 116 -14.65 -8.80 8.94
CA ARG A 116 -15.97 -9.39 9.11
C ARG A 116 -16.02 -10.37 10.27
N SER A 117 -14.89 -10.68 10.89
CA SER A 117 -14.81 -11.67 11.96
C SER A 117 -15.75 -11.27 13.08
N SER A 118 -16.83 -12.02 13.18
CA SER A 118 -17.87 -11.78 14.16
C SER A 118 -17.55 -12.60 15.40
N PHE A 119 -17.32 -11.94 16.51
CA PHE A 119 -17.22 -12.55 17.83
C PHE A 119 -18.62 -12.85 18.32
N THR A 120 -18.90 -14.13 18.53
CA THR A 120 -20.15 -14.58 19.15
C THR A 120 -19.85 -15.01 20.58
N ALA A 121 -20.48 -14.32 21.52
CA ALA A 121 -20.35 -14.58 22.94
C ALA A 121 -21.70 -14.94 23.51
N THR A 122 -21.74 -16.01 24.30
CA THR A 122 -22.96 -16.43 25.01
C THR A 122 -22.72 -16.43 26.50
N ALA A 123 -23.65 -15.87 27.27
CA ALA A 123 -23.65 -15.99 28.73
C ALA A 123 -25.03 -16.37 29.25
N HIS A 124 -25.07 -16.98 30.44
CA HIS A 124 -26.33 -17.34 31.09
C HIS A 124 -26.68 -16.33 32.17
N LYS A 125 -27.89 -15.76 32.08
CA LYS A 125 -28.40 -14.73 32.97
C LYS A 125 -29.61 -15.28 33.73
N SER A 126 -29.41 -15.65 34.99
CA SER A 126 -30.41 -16.35 35.80
C SER A 126 -31.68 -15.55 36.09
N THR A 127 -31.56 -14.22 36.19
CA THR A 127 -32.69 -13.32 36.47
C THR A 127 -32.53 -12.00 35.68
N PRO A 128 -33.62 -11.25 35.43
CA PRO A 128 -33.53 -9.94 34.77
C PRO A 128 -32.57 -8.96 35.49
N GLN A 129 -32.44 -9.07 36.80
CA GLN A 129 -31.60 -8.21 37.66
C GLN A 129 -30.12 -8.58 37.64
N THR A 130 -29.76 -9.77 37.14
CA THR A 130 -28.37 -10.21 37.03
C THR A 130 -27.64 -9.30 36.03
N ARG A 131 -26.57 -8.63 36.45
CA ARG A 131 -25.83 -7.71 35.57
C ARG A 131 -24.94 -8.49 34.61
N CYS A 132 -25.02 -8.20 33.31
CA CYS A 132 -24.13 -8.80 32.32
C CYS A 132 -22.69 -8.26 32.35
N GLY A 133 -22.48 -7.09 32.97
CA GLY A 133 -21.17 -6.45 33.05
C GLY A 133 -20.65 -5.94 31.71
N ILE A 134 -21.53 -5.40 30.85
CA ILE A 134 -21.16 -4.83 29.55
C ILE A 134 -21.67 -3.40 29.45
N GLY A 135 -20.78 -2.47 29.11
CA GLY A 135 -21.10 -1.07 28.83
C GLY A 135 -21.30 -0.86 27.34
N LEU A 136 -22.38 -0.19 26.93
CA LEU A 136 -22.71 0.09 25.53
C LEU A 136 -22.83 1.59 25.28
N LYS A 137 -22.36 2.06 24.12
CA LYS A 137 -22.57 3.44 23.63
C LYS A 137 -22.83 3.45 22.13
N ARG A 138 -23.58 4.44 21.65
CA ARG A 138 -23.76 4.65 20.21
C ARG A 138 -22.60 5.50 19.68
N LEU A 139 -21.80 4.95 18.78
CA LEU A 139 -20.67 5.62 18.13
C LEU A 139 -20.81 5.44 16.62
N ASN A 140 -20.68 6.52 15.86
CA ASN A 140 -20.75 6.50 14.39
C ASN A 140 -21.99 5.74 13.86
N GLY A 141 -23.14 5.97 14.48
CA GLY A 141 -24.40 5.34 14.11
C GLY A 141 -24.62 3.90 14.61
N SER A 142 -23.60 3.21 15.11
CA SER A 142 -23.66 1.81 15.56
C SER A 142 -23.56 1.65 17.09
N VAL A 143 -23.99 0.50 17.64
CA VAL A 143 -23.83 0.17 19.06
C VAL A 143 -22.46 -0.47 19.30
N THR A 144 -21.62 0.17 20.13
CA THR A 144 -20.26 -0.24 20.42
C THR A 144 -20.11 -0.62 21.90
N ILE A 145 -19.34 -1.67 22.19
CA ILE A 145 -18.95 -2.05 23.55
C ILE A 145 -17.96 -1.01 24.06
N THR A 146 -18.24 -0.35 25.17
CA THR A 146 -17.33 0.65 25.77
C THR A 146 -16.54 0.13 26.95
N SER A 147 -17.03 -0.91 27.61
CA SER A 147 -16.36 -1.53 28.76
C SER A 147 -16.90 -2.92 28.98
N ILE A 148 -16.07 -3.77 29.56
CA ILE A 148 -16.45 -5.10 30.05
C ILE A 148 -15.99 -5.18 31.50
N ASP A 149 -16.92 -5.46 32.40
CA ASP A 149 -16.62 -5.70 33.81
C ASP A 149 -15.83 -7.02 33.90
N PRO A 150 -14.62 -7.04 34.49
CA PRO A 150 -13.83 -8.26 34.65
C PRO A 150 -14.51 -9.34 35.50
N ASN A 151 -15.55 -8.97 36.29
CA ASN A 151 -16.37 -9.90 37.05
C ASN A 151 -17.76 -10.11 36.42
N GLY A 152 -18.00 -9.55 35.23
CA GLY A 152 -19.25 -9.66 34.50
C GLY A 152 -19.44 -11.00 33.80
N LEU A 153 -20.68 -11.28 33.37
CA LEU A 153 -21.03 -12.51 32.65
C LEU A 153 -20.26 -12.69 31.33
N PHE A 154 -19.79 -11.60 30.72
CA PHE A 154 -19.03 -11.62 29.47
C PHE A 154 -17.52 -11.44 29.62
N ALA A 155 -16.97 -11.41 30.86
CA ALA A 155 -15.56 -11.12 31.12
C ALA A 155 -14.57 -12.00 30.34
N ASN A 156 -14.89 -13.28 30.14
CA ASN A 156 -14.04 -14.26 29.47
C ASN A 156 -14.61 -14.70 28.11
N SER A 157 -15.47 -13.89 27.51
CA SER A 157 -16.20 -14.27 26.30
C SER A 157 -15.47 -13.98 24.98
N GLY A 158 -14.34 -13.29 25.04
CA GLY A 158 -13.62 -12.77 23.87
C GLY A 158 -14.25 -11.49 23.29
N LEU A 159 -15.35 -10.99 23.85
CA LEU A 159 -15.76 -9.61 23.61
C LEU A 159 -14.72 -8.67 24.20
N GLU A 160 -14.52 -7.53 23.52
CA GLU A 160 -13.61 -6.47 23.96
C GLU A 160 -14.30 -5.10 23.86
N ALA A 161 -13.78 -4.09 24.58
CA ALA A 161 -14.17 -2.71 24.31
C ALA A 161 -13.75 -2.31 22.88
N GLY A 162 -14.58 -1.52 22.21
CA GLY A 162 -14.40 -1.13 20.81
C GLY A 162 -15.13 -2.03 19.80
N MET A 163 -15.57 -3.23 20.19
CA MET A 163 -16.32 -4.09 19.27
C MET A 163 -17.72 -3.51 18.95
N THR A 164 -18.14 -3.61 17.70
CA THR A 164 -19.47 -3.15 17.25
C THR A 164 -20.48 -4.29 17.30
N ILE A 165 -21.52 -4.15 18.12
CA ILE A 165 -22.57 -5.16 18.24
C ILE A 165 -23.44 -5.17 16.98
N LYS A 166 -23.61 -6.35 16.40
CA LYS A 166 -24.51 -6.62 15.27
C LYS A 166 -25.86 -7.12 15.75
N THR A 167 -25.86 -8.12 16.62
CA THR A 167 -27.11 -8.70 17.16
C THR A 167 -27.00 -9.02 18.65
N ILE A 168 -28.16 -8.98 19.32
CA ILE A 168 -28.34 -9.43 20.70
C ILE A 168 -29.53 -10.39 20.70
N ASN A 169 -29.32 -11.66 21.06
CA ASN A 169 -30.33 -12.70 20.99
C ASN A 169 -31.05 -12.74 19.64
N THR A 170 -30.30 -12.69 18.54
CA THR A 170 -30.78 -12.62 17.15
C THR A 170 -31.47 -11.31 16.75
N VAL A 171 -31.73 -10.39 17.68
CA VAL A 171 -32.28 -9.07 17.37
C VAL A 171 -31.17 -8.18 16.80
N PRO A 172 -31.28 -7.68 15.56
CA PRO A 172 -30.32 -6.75 14.99
C PRO A 172 -30.35 -5.41 15.73
N VAL A 173 -29.18 -4.87 16.06
CA VAL A 173 -29.05 -3.59 16.79
C VAL A 173 -28.34 -2.49 15.99
N ALA A 174 -28.19 -2.68 14.68
CA ALA A 174 -27.48 -1.73 13.81
C ALA A 174 -28.10 -0.32 13.80
N THR A 175 -29.42 -0.21 13.91
CA THR A 175 -30.15 1.07 13.95
C THR A 175 -30.53 1.50 15.37
N SER A 176 -30.38 0.61 16.35
CA SER A 176 -30.78 0.84 17.74
C SER A 176 -29.87 1.86 18.43
N SER A 177 -30.44 2.57 19.39
CA SER A 177 -29.69 3.30 20.39
C SER A 177 -29.01 2.35 21.38
N ALA A 178 -27.97 2.83 22.06
CA ALA A 178 -27.33 2.06 23.12
C ALA A 178 -28.28 1.76 24.30
N ALA A 179 -29.26 2.64 24.56
CA ALA A 179 -30.27 2.43 25.59
C ALA A 179 -31.22 1.28 25.23
N GLU A 180 -31.70 1.22 23.99
CA GLU A 180 -32.53 0.11 23.50
C GLU A 180 -31.76 -1.21 23.52
N ALA A 181 -30.51 -1.23 23.04
CA ALA A 181 -29.66 -2.42 23.11
C ALA A 181 -29.40 -2.88 24.55
N THR A 182 -29.18 -1.93 25.47
CA THR A 182 -29.06 -2.21 26.91
C THR A 182 -30.35 -2.81 27.46
N GLU A 183 -31.51 -2.32 27.03
CA GLU A 183 -32.80 -2.81 27.48
C GLU A 183 -33.07 -4.24 26.99
N ILE A 184 -32.69 -4.58 25.76
CA ILE A 184 -32.73 -5.97 25.25
C ILE A 184 -31.93 -6.90 26.16
N ILE A 185 -30.72 -6.50 26.57
CA ILE A 185 -29.88 -7.28 27.50
C ILE A 185 -30.50 -7.35 28.91
N LYS A 186 -31.06 -6.25 29.42
CA LYS A 186 -31.69 -6.17 30.75
C LYS A 186 -32.94 -7.03 30.87
N LEU A 187 -33.76 -7.11 29.82
CA LEU A 187 -34.99 -7.89 29.83
C LEU A 187 -34.75 -9.38 29.55
N ALA A 188 -33.63 -9.74 28.91
CA ALA A 188 -33.29 -11.13 28.67
C ALA A 188 -33.11 -11.93 29.98
N VAL A 189 -33.55 -13.19 29.95
CA VAL A 189 -33.36 -14.22 30.99
C VAL A 189 -32.96 -15.51 30.29
N GLY A 190 -32.08 -16.30 30.90
CA GLY A 190 -31.51 -17.49 30.28
C GLY A 190 -30.30 -17.16 29.42
N GLN A 191 -30.21 -17.71 28.21
CA GLN A 191 -29.06 -17.49 27.33
C GLN A 191 -29.12 -16.09 26.70
N VAL A 192 -28.02 -15.34 26.81
CA VAL A 192 -27.80 -14.05 26.16
C VAL A 192 -26.65 -14.23 25.17
N THR A 193 -26.94 -14.11 23.88
CA THR A 193 -25.98 -14.23 22.77
C THR A 193 -25.73 -12.84 22.19
N ILE A 194 -24.47 -12.42 22.14
CA ILE A 194 -24.04 -11.18 21.52
C ILE A 194 -23.17 -11.54 20.33
N VAL A 195 -23.52 -11.04 19.16
CA VAL A 195 -22.66 -11.10 17.97
C VAL A 195 -22.12 -9.70 17.74
N ALA A 196 -20.81 -9.53 17.82
CA ALA A 196 -20.12 -8.27 17.58
C ALA A 196 -19.04 -8.44 16.51
N THR A 197 -18.68 -7.36 15.82
CA THR A 197 -17.61 -7.34 14.80
C THR A 197 -16.61 -6.23 15.10
N GLY A 198 -15.37 -6.43 14.67
CA GLY A 198 -14.27 -5.52 14.97
C GLY A 198 -13.85 -5.67 16.43
N GLY A 199 -12.57 -5.52 16.73
CA GLY A 199 -12.02 -5.77 18.06
C GLY A 199 -10.57 -6.17 18.00
N ARG A 200 -9.69 -5.17 17.94
CA ARG A 200 -8.43 -5.09 18.67
C ARG A 200 -7.85 -3.68 18.58
N SER A 201 -8.72 -2.67 18.69
CA SER A 201 -8.22 -1.37 19.16
C SER A 201 -8.07 -1.52 20.66
N THR A 202 -6.87 -1.89 21.07
CA THR A 202 -6.49 -1.94 22.49
C THR A 202 -6.99 -0.68 23.16
N GLU A 203 -7.55 -0.83 24.35
CA GLU A 203 -8.15 0.18 25.23
C GLU A 203 -7.32 1.48 25.41
N LEU A 204 -6.07 1.51 24.92
CA LEU A 204 -5.31 2.73 24.67
C LEU A 204 -5.97 3.71 23.69
N ASP A 205 -6.85 3.33 22.77
CA ASP A 205 -7.34 4.24 21.71
C ASP A 205 -8.43 5.22 22.19
N VAL A 206 -9.14 4.88 23.28
CA VAL A 206 -10.12 5.80 23.90
C VAL A 206 -9.44 6.84 24.82
N ARG A 207 -8.19 6.57 25.27
CA ARG A 207 -7.39 7.51 26.08
C ARG A 207 -6.17 8.08 25.33
N GLY A 208 -5.83 7.54 24.17
CA GLY A 208 -4.60 7.80 23.41
C GLY A 208 -4.72 8.81 22.27
N GLY A 209 -5.83 9.56 22.19
CA GLY A 209 -5.78 10.94 21.69
C GLY A 209 -5.47 11.16 20.20
N HIS A 210 -5.61 10.16 19.33
CA HIS A 210 -5.61 10.43 17.89
C HIS A 210 -7.06 10.53 17.40
N PRO A 211 -7.61 11.75 17.27
CA PRO A 211 -8.90 11.88 16.61
C PRO A 211 -8.77 11.24 15.22
N PRO A 212 -9.76 10.43 14.81
CA PRO A 212 -9.74 9.90 13.46
C PRO A 212 -9.67 11.08 12.50
N PHE A 213 -8.62 11.12 11.68
CA PHE A 213 -8.56 12.06 10.57
C PHE A 213 -9.64 11.68 9.55
N GLU A 214 -10.06 12.64 8.75
CA GLU A 214 -10.96 12.43 7.62
C GLU A 214 -10.18 11.87 6.42
N THR A 215 -9.02 12.47 6.14
CA THR A 215 -8.07 11.95 5.15
C THR A 215 -6.66 11.94 5.69
N TYR A 216 -5.87 10.99 5.21
CA TYR A 216 -4.43 10.96 5.36
C TYR A 216 -3.82 10.73 3.99
N SER A 217 -2.74 11.43 3.66
CA SER A 217 -1.92 11.12 2.50
C SER A 217 -0.45 11.17 2.85
N GLY A 218 0.36 10.36 2.20
CA GLY A 218 1.81 10.32 2.41
C GLY A 218 2.53 9.61 1.29
N THR A 219 3.80 9.96 1.10
CA THR A 219 4.73 9.18 0.28
C THR A 219 5.58 8.33 1.21
N PHE A 220 5.79 7.07 0.89
CA PHE A 220 6.55 6.14 1.72
C PHE A 220 7.72 5.60 0.94
N ASP A 221 8.91 5.72 1.50
CA ASP A 221 10.09 5.04 0.99
C ASP A 221 10.06 3.63 1.56
N MET A 222 9.92 2.64 0.67
CA MET A 222 9.92 1.24 1.06
C MET A 222 11.20 0.53 0.62
N SER A 223 11.61 -0.42 1.44
CA SER A 223 12.66 -1.38 1.11
C SER A 223 12.20 -2.77 1.53
N TYR A 224 12.47 -3.76 0.70
CA TYR A 224 12.08 -5.14 0.94
C TYR A 224 13.15 -6.10 0.44
N VAL A 225 13.13 -7.33 0.96
CA VAL A 225 14.01 -8.40 0.48
C VAL A 225 13.18 -9.39 -0.30
N ASP A 226 13.56 -9.62 -1.55
CA ASP A 226 13.02 -10.69 -2.41
C ASP A 226 14.18 -11.59 -2.86
N ARG A 227 14.05 -12.90 -2.62
CA ARG A 227 15.07 -13.92 -2.94
C ARG A 227 16.51 -13.53 -2.54
N GLY A 228 16.65 -12.92 -1.36
CA GLY A 228 17.93 -12.49 -0.79
C GLY A 228 18.52 -11.21 -1.38
N LYS A 229 17.84 -10.55 -2.31
CA LYS A 229 18.23 -9.24 -2.85
C LYS A 229 17.37 -8.16 -2.23
N GLN A 230 17.99 -7.03 -1.91
CA GLN A 230 17.28 -5.86 -1.40
C GLN A 230 16.78 -5.01 -2.56
N PHE A 231 15.49 -4.70 -2.53
CA PHE A 231 14.81 -3.81 -3.47
C PHE A 231 14.33 -2.56 -2.74
N ARG A 232 14.10 -1.51 -3.52
CA ARG A 232 13.58 -0.22 -3.05
C ARG A 232 12.51 0.28 -3.98
N GLY A 233 11.51 0.92 -3.41
CA GLY A 233 10.43 1.55 -4.15
C GLY A 233 9.81 2.68 -3.34
N HIS A 234 8.81 3.30 -3.94
CA HIS A 234 8.02 4.35 -3.33
C HIS A 234 6.54 3.97 -3.37
N VAL A 235 5.83 4.24 -2.30
CA VAL A 235 4.37 4.10 -2.22
C VAL A 235 3.76 5.47 -1.98
N ILE A 236 2.73 5.84 -2.73
CA ILE A 236 1.88 6.98 -2.40
C ILE A 236 0.60 6.38 -1.85
N LEU A 237 0.30 6.64 -0.58
CA LEU A 237 -0.94 6.21 0.04
C LEU A 237 -1.87 7.39 0.27
N GLU A 238 -3.14 7.14 0.01
CA GLU A 238 -4.26 7.97 0.40
C GLU A 238 -5.23 7.11 1.21
N LEU A 239 -5.54 7.58 2.42
CA LEU A 239 -6.45 6.94 3.34
C LEU A 239 -7.66 7.85 3.52
N LYS A 240 -8.86 7.32 3.27
CA LYS A 240 -10.12 8.06 3.44
C LYS A 240 -11.00 7.38 4.46
N ASN A 241 -11.46 8.11 5.47
CA ASN A 241 -12.31 7.58 6.52
C ASN A 241 -13.58 6.97 5.91
N ASN A 242 -13.85 5.69 6.22
CA ASN A 242 -14.96 4.96 5.64
C ASN A 242 -16.18 4.87 6.57
N GLN A 243 -16.14 5.54 7.72
CA GLN A 243 -17.17 5.52 8.77
C GLN A 243 -17.43 4.15 9.42
N ARG A 244 -16.71 3.10 9.00
CA ARG A 244 -16.85 1.70 9.46
C ARG A 244 -15.75 1.29 10.44
N GLY A 245 -15.04 2.25 11.03
CA GLY A 245 -13.96 2.00 11.99
C GLY A 245 -12.57 1.94 11.38
N GLY A 246 -12.39 2.48 10.17
CA GLY A 246 -11.11 2.57 9.51
C GLY A 246 -11.10 3.49 8.30
N TYR A 247 -10.18 3.21 7.39
CA TYR A 247 -9.86 3.99 6.22
C TYR A 247 -9.82 3.08 5.00
N THR A 248 -10.45 3.49 3.91
CA THR A 248 -10.20 2.89 2.61
C THR A 248 -8.82 3.31 2.13
N VAL A 249 -8.03 2.36 1.61
CA VAL A 249 -6.70 2.61 1.05
C VAL A 249 -6.80 2.77 -0.46
N THR A 250 -6.23 3.86 -0.98
CA THR A 250 -5.97 4.08 -2.40
C THR A 250 -4.53 4.56 -2.58
N GLY A 251 -4.01 4.50 -3.80
CA GLY A 251 -2.64 4.94 -4.05
C GLY A 251 -1.96 4.26 -5.20
N THR A 252 -0.66 4.50 -5.30
CA THR A 252 0.22 3.89 -6.31
C THR A 252 1.52 3.41 -5.67
N THR A 253 2.10 2.37 -6.24
CA THR A 253 3.43 1.88 -5.90
C THR A 253 4.32 1.98 -7.13
N SER A 254 5.61 2.21 -6.95
CA SER A 254 6.57 2.31 -8.04
C SER A 254 7.95 1.87 -7.57
N ASP A 255 8.62 1.04 -8.36
CA ASP A 255 10.01 0.63 -8.14
C ASP A 255 10.79 0.58 -9.46
N ALA A 256 11.92 -0.12 -9.48
CA ALA A 256 12.77 -0.21 -10.67
C ALA A 256 12.13 -1.01 -11.81
N ASP A 257 11.16 -1.87 -11.50
CA ASP A 257 10.60 -2.84 -12.45
C ASP A 257 9.24 -2.42 -13.00
N GLY A 258 8.58 -1.41 -12.39
CA GLY A 258 7.36 -0.83 -12.91
C GLY A 258 6.57 0.01 -11.90
N SER A 259 5.33 0.29 -12.25
CA SER A 259 4.36 0.95 -11.37
C SER A 259 3.08 0.13 -11.21
N ALA A 260 2.50 0.21 -10.03
CA ALA A 260 1.30 -0.47 -9.62
C ALA A 260 0.27 0.50 -9.02
N VAL A 261 -0.99 0.09 -9.04
CA VAL A 261 -2.11 0.84 -8.48
C VAL A 261 -2.75 0.02 -7.37
N ILE A 262 -3.06 0.64 -6.24
CA ILE A 262 -3.80 -0.02 -5.15
C ILE A 262 -5.26 -0.18 -5.59
N ILE A 263 -5.69 -1.42 -5.73
CA ILE A 263 -7.03 -1.78 -6.22
C ILE A 263 -8.04 -2.02 -5.09
N GLU A 264 -7.56 -2.37 -3.89
CA GLU A 264 -8.38 -2.48 -2.67
C GLU A 264 -7.50 -2.41 -1.42
N GLY A 265 -8.09 -2.05 -0.28
CA GLY A 265 -7.41 -2.14 1.01
C GLY A 265 -8.15 -1.41 2.13
N LEU A 266 -7.75 -1.73 3.36
CA LEU A 266 -8.21 -1.07 4.56
C LEU A 266 -7.06 -0.78 5.52
N VAL A 267 -7.17 0.32 6.26
CA VAL A 267 -6.49 0.53 7.54
C VAL A 267 -7.50 0.76 8.65
N THR A 268 -7.46 0.00 9.73
CA THR A 268 -8.27 0.26 10.94
C THR A 268 -7.78 1.51 11.68
N HIS A 269 -8.62 2.13 12.51
CA HIS A 269 -8.14 3.23 13.38
C HIS A 269 -6.99 2.80 14.31
N GLY A 270 -6.94 1.52 14.71
CA GLY A 270 -5.84 0.95 15.50
C GLY A 270 -4.56 0.68 14.70
N GLY A 271 -4.54 1.03 13.41
CA GLY A 271 -3.38 0.95 12.52
C GLY A 271 -3.24 -0.38 11.78
N ASP A 272 -3.96 -1.45 12.15
CA ASP A 272 -3.91 -2.72 11.42
C ASP A 272 -4.39 -2.50 9.99
N ALA A 273 -3.61 -2.98 9.02
CA ALA A 273 -3.75 -2.59 7.63
C ALA A 273 -3.51 -3.74 6.67
N TRP A 274 -4.22 -3.71 5.55
CA TRP A 274 -3.92 -4.54 4.39
C TRP A 274 -4.34 -3.81 3.11
N TRP A 275 -3.67 -4.11 2.00
CA TRP A 275 -4.09 -3.64 0.68
C TRP A 275 -3.52 -4.55 -0.41
N VAL A 276 -4.14 -4.51 -1.58
CA VAL A 276 -3.67 -5.18 -2.78
C VAL A 276 -3.34 -4.12 -3.83
N ASP A 277 -2.15 -4.18 -4.37
CA ASP A 277 -1.78 -3.44 -5.58
C ASP A 277 -1.67 -4.37 -6.80
N GLU A 278 -1.80 -3.79 -7.99
CA GLU A 278 -1.69 -4.49 -9.27
C GLU A 278 -0.77 -3.70 -10.20
N VAL A 279 0.23 -4.38 -10.77
CA VAL A 279 1.24 -3.76 -11.65
C VAL A 279 0.64 -3.50 -13.03
N HIS A 280 0.74 -2.26 -13.48
CA HIS A 280 0.18 -1.78 -14.75
C HIS A 280 1.23 -1.39 -15.79
N SER A 281 2.49 -1.25 -15.38
CA SER A 281 3.60 -0.94 -16.28
C SER A 281 4.84 -1.76 -15.95
N GLY A 282 5.78 -1.85 -16.90
CA GLY A 282 7.04 -2.57 -16.69
C GLY A 282 6.99 -4.05 -17.05
N ASN A 283 7.88 -4.86 -16.45
CA ASN A 283 8.08 -6.26 -16.84
C ASN A 283 7.09 -7.24 -16.20
N ASP A 284 6.40 -6.81 -15.13
CA ASP A 284 5.56 -7.66 -14.30
C ASP A 284 4.08 -7.24 -14.32
N ILE A 285 3.59 -6.74 -15.46
CA ILE A 285 2.17 -6.37 -15.64
C ILE A 285 1.25 -7.54 -15.23
N GLY A 286 0.26 -7.24 -14.38
CA GLY A 286 -0.68 -8.21 -13.82
C GLY A 286 -0.19 -8.93 -12.55
N LEU A 287 1.04 -8.68 -12.10
CA LEU A 287 1.49 -9.04 -10.76
C LEU A 287 0.60 -8.33 -9.74
N LYS A 288 0.09 -9.08 -8.76
CA LYS A 288 -0.64 -8.52 -7.63
C LYS A 288 0.13 -8.77 -6.35
N VAL A 289 0.22 -7.75 -5.49
CA VAL A 289 0.88 -7.89 -4.18
C VAL A 289 -0.09 -7.52 -3.08
N LEU A 290 -0.33 -8.48 -2.18
CA LEU A 290 -1.03 -8.28 -0.93
C LEU A 290 -0.01 -7.80 0.10
N THR A 291 -0.21 -6.58 0.57
CA THR A 291 0.51 -6.03 1.71
C THR A 291 -0.35 -6.17 2.96
N THR A 292 0.25 -6.59 4.08
CA THR A 292 -0.39 -6.68 5.39
C THR A 292 0.53 -6.12 6.45
N GLY A 293 0.01 -5.46 7.48
CA GLY A 293 0.84 -4.89 8.52
C GLY A 293 0.11 -3.95 9.48
N LYS A 294 0.86 -3.02 10.05
CA LYS A 294 0.37 -2.06 11.03
C LYS A 294 1.00 -0.68 10.84
N PHE A 295 0.16 0.36 10.80
CA PHE A 295 0.55 1.75 10.92
C PHE A 295 0.78 2.13 12.38
N ASP A 296 1.89 2.82 12.62
CA ASP A 296 2.11 3.60 13.82
C ASP A 296 1.80 5.07 13.49
N TRP A 297 0.64 5.55 13.94
CA TRP A 297 0.18 6.91 13.66
C TRP A 297 1.03 8.00 14.32
N SER A 298 1.76 7.65 15.38
CA SER A 298 2.63 8.58 16.12
C SER A 298 3.92 8.85 15.36
N THR A 299 4.48 7.82 14.72
CA THR A 299 5.70 7.93 13.91
C THR A 299 5.44 8.03 12.41
N ASN A 300 4.18 7.86 11.99
CA ASN A 300 3.76 7.71 10.59
C ASN A 300 4.50 6.59 9.86
N ASN A 301 4.98 5.56 10.56
CA ASN A 301 5.66 4.43 9.95
C ASN A 301 4.71 3.27 9.74
N PHE A 302 5.05 2.41 8.78
CA PHE A 302 4.37 1.15 8.56
C PHE A 302 5.33 -0.02 8.80
N GLN A 303 4.83 -1.09 9.42
CA GLN A 303 5.56 -2.34 9.55
C GLN A 303 4.70 -3.46 9.00
N GLY A 304 5.22 -4.23 8.05
CA GLY A 304 4.41 -5.23 7.39
C GLY A 304 5.18 -6.29 6.62
N ALA A 305 4.39 -7.13 5.96
CA ALA A 305 4.81 -8.17 5.05
C ALA A 305 4.08 -8.02 3.71
N TRP A 306 4.66 -8.61 2.68
CA TRP A 306 4.08 -8.66 1.35
C TRP A 306 4.01 -10.10 0.86
N ARG A 307 3.03 -10.38 0.02
CA ARG A 307 2.85 -11.65 -0.68
C ARG A 307 2.35 -11.39 -2.08
N SER A 308 2.97 -11.97 -3.10
CA SER A 308 2.53 -11.85 -4.48
C SER A 308 1.58 -12.97 -4.89
N ASN A 309 0.82 -12.76 -5.97
CA ASN A 309 0.02 -13.82 -6.63
C ASN A 309 0.86 -14.86 -7.39
N THR A 310 2.19 -14.70 -7.41
CA THR A 310 3.14 -15.72 -7.87
C THR A 310 3.60 -16.65 -6.75
N GLY A 311 3.19 -16.40 -5.50
CA GLY A 311 3.54 -17.20 -4.32
C GLY A 311 4.80 -16.73 -3.59
N GLU A 312 5.49 -15.71 -4.10
CA GLU A 312 6.61 -15.08 -3.40
C GLU A 312 6.10 -14.24 -2.22
N SER A 313 6.90 -14.16 -1.16
CA SER A 313 6.54 -13.34 0.01
C SER A 313 7.78 -12.90 0.77
N GLY A 314 7.62 -11.83 1.54
CA GLY A 314 8.70 -11.27 2.32
C GLY A 314 8.22 -10.25 3.35
N ARG A 315 9.19 -9.61 4.00
CA ARG A 315 8.94 -8.50 4.93
C ARG A 315 9.53 -7.22 4.37
N TYR A 316 8.88 -6.11 4.65
CA TYR A 316 9.49 -4.80 4.45
C TYR A 316 10.60 -4.62 5.50
N SER A 317 11.80 -4.26 5.04
CA SER A 317 12.91 -3.88 5.91
C SER A 317 12.80 -2.41 6.34
N SER A 318 12.12 -1.58 5.55
CA SER A 318 11.78 -0.19 5.86
C SER A 318 10.51 0.20 5.12
N PHE A 319 9.66 1.02 5.74
CA PHE A 319 8.49 1.63 5.12
C PHE A 319 8.19 2.94 5.86
N GLN A 320 8.91 3.99 5.47
CA GLN A 320 8.97 5.26 6.21
C GLN A 320 8.21 6.34 5.47
N ALA A 321 7.29 7.02 6.16
CA ALA A 321 6.55 8.11 5.54
C ALA A 321 7.36 9.40 5.43
N THR A 322 7.08 10.11 4.34
CA THR A 322 7.49 11.46 4.02
C THR A 322 6.28 12.22 3.47
N ASN A 323 6.28 13.55 3.56
CA ASN A 323 5.22 14.41 3.02
C ASN A 323 3.82 14.02 3.53
N VAL A 324 3.70 13.71 4.83
CA VAL A 324 2.44 13.29 5.43
C VAL A 324 1.51 14.50 5.60
N SER A 325 0.27 14.36 5.13
CA SER A 325 -0.82 15.30 5.37
C SER A 325 -1.98 14.57 6.03
N LYS A 326 -2.62 15.22 7.02
CA LYS A 326 -3.81 14.73 7.71
C LYS A 326 -4.86 15.84 7.70
N THR A 327 -6.06 15.55 7.24
CA THR A 327 -7.21 16.46 7.41
C THR A 327 -8.14 15.89 8.47
N PHE A 328 -8.78 16.74 9.26
CA PHE A 328 -9.73 16.31 10.28
C PHE A 328 -11.11 16.84 9.93
N ALA A 329 -12.15 16.09 10.30
CA ALA A 329 -13.52 16.57 10.13
C ALA A 329 -13.65 17.95 10.82
N PRO A 330 -14.32 18.93 10.18
CA PRO A 330 -14.50 20.23 10.78
C PRO A 330 -15.19 20.06 12.12
N VAL A 331 -14.55 20.53 13.19
CA VAL A 331 -15.15 20.52 14.51
C VAL A 331 -16.36 21.43 14.40
N SER A 332 -17.56 20.85 14.43
CA SER A 332 -18.80 21.62 14.37
C SER A 332 -18.67 22.71 15.44
N PRO A 333 -18.70 24.01 15.08
CA PRO A 333 -18.40 25.08 16.02
C PRO A 333 -19.29 24.85 17.23
N ALA A 334 -18.66 24.59 18.38
CA ALA A 334 -19.36 24.31 19.61
C ALA A 334 -20.41 25.41 19.75
N ALA A 335 -21.70 25.05 19.71
CA ALA A 335 -22.78 26.01 19.74
C ALA A 335 -22.45 26.98 20.87
N THR A 336 -22.16 28.24 20.49
CA THR A 336 -21.73 29.26 21.44
C THR A 336 -22.81 29.32 22.49
N VAL A 337 -22.57 28.70 23.64
CA VAL A 337 -23.47 28.77 24.77
C VAL A 337 -23.42 30.23 25.16
N ALA A 338 -24.49 30.96 24.84
CA ALA A 338 -24.62 32.35 25.21
C ALA A 338 -24.30 32.45 26.71
N PRO A 339 -23.41 33.36 27.14
CA PRO A 339 -23.08 33.49 28.55
C PRO A 339 -24.36 33.80 29.32
N SER A 340 -24.84 32.86 30.12
CA SER A 340 -25.96 33.09 31.02
C SER A 340 -25.48 34.05 32.10
N SER A 341 -25.88 35.32 32.00
CA SER A 341 -25.63 36.31 33.04
C SER A 341 -26.51 36.00 34.24
N THR A 342 -25.92 35.47 35.29
CA THR A 342 -26.53 35.52 36.62
C THR A 342 -25.41 35.67 37.63
N ALA A 343 -25.12 36.93 37.98
CA ALA A 343 -24.24 37.28 39.08
C ALA A 343 -24.91 36.93 40.41
N PRO A 344 -24.12 36.52 41.41
CA PRO A 344 -24.31 37.11 42.73
C PRO A 344 -23.02 37.78 43.22
N VAL A 345 -23.24 38.99 43.74
CA VAL A 345 -22.32 39.81 44.52
C VAL A 345 -22.05 39.12 45.86
N MET A 346 -20.78 39.09 46.32
CA MET A 346 -20.37 39.57 47.66
C MET A 346 -18.85 39.50 47.86
N THR A 347 -18.37 40.63 48.37
CA THR A 347 -17.04 41.10 48.75
C THR A 347 -16.44 40.37 49.96
N ALA A 348 -15.12 40.16 50.02
CA ALA A 348 -14.28 40.50 51.19
C ALA A 348 -12.77 40.34 50.91
N VAL A 349 -12.04 41.35 51.37
CA VAL A 349 -10.60 41.63 51.29
C VAL A 349 -9.88 41.01 52.49
N VAL A 350 -8.71 40.38 52.29
CA VAL A 350 -7.60 40.40 53.27
C VAL A 350 -6.27 40.35 52.52
N ALA A 351 -5.43 41.37 52.76
CA ALA A 351 -4.07 41.48 52.29
C ALA A 351 -3.09 40.79 53.26
N THR A 352 -2.02 40.18 52.74
CA THR A 352 -0.74 40.00 53.45
C THR A 352 0.44 40.20 52.49
N PRO A 353 1.62 40.63 53.00
CA PRO A 353 2.67 41.23 52.19
C PRO A 353 3.77 40.24 51.72
N VAL A 354 4.22 40.49 50.49
CA VAL A 354 5.55 40.33 49.86
C VAL A 354 6.54 39.28 50.40
N ASP A 355 6.90 38.31 49.55
CA ASP A 355 8.21 37.64 49.50
C ASP A 355 8.71 37.64 48.04
N PRO A 356 9.83 38.32 47.69
CA PRO A 356 10.33 38.37 46.32
C PRO A 356 11.51 37.42 46.15
N SER A 357 11.27 36.15 45.80
CA SER A 357 12.35 35.27 45.33
C SER A 357 11.87 34.11 44.47
N TYR A 358 11.47 34.38 43.22
CA TYR A 358 11.52 33.35 42.18
C TYR A 358 12.05 33.92 40.87
N PHE A 359 13.03 33.19 40.34
CA PHE A 359 13.76 33.43 39.10
C PHE A 359 12.81 33.61 37.91
N GLN A 360 13.04 34.68 37.13
CA GLN A 360 12.50 34.80 35.78
C GLN A 360 13.11 33.69 34.91
N THR A 361 12.31 32.70 34.54
CA THR A 361 12.56 31.93 33.32
C THR A 361 12.32 32.83 32.12
N PRO A 362 13.26 32.96 31.17
CA PRO A 362 13.02 33.70 29.93
C PRO A 362 11.89 33.00 29.16
N ILE A 363 10.86 33.76 28.80
CA ILE A 363 9.92 33.36 27.76
C ILE A 363 10.72 33.39 26.46
N VAL A 364 11.24 32.23 26.06
CA VAL A 364 11.70 32.03 24.69
C VAL A 364 10.45 31.81 23.86
N THR A 365 9.97 32.88 23.22
CA THR A 365 9.09 32.77 22.06
C THR A 365 9.92 32.14 20.95
N ALA A 366 10.02 30.81 20.94
CA ALA A 366 10.49 30.09 19.77
C ALA A 366 9.37 30.17 18.74
N VAL A 367 9.45 31.17 17.87
CA VAL A 367 8.82 31.09 16.55
C VAL A 367 9.56 29.98 15.82
N ALA A 368 9.05 28.75 15.95
CA ALA A 368 9.49 27.67 15.08
C ALA A 368 9.01 28.05 13.68
N GLU A 369 9.90 28.68 12.89
CA GLU A 369 9.73 28.74 11.45
C GLU A 369 9.71 27.30 10.95
N SER A 370 8.50 26.77 10.80
CA SER A 370 8.24 25.52 10.11
C SER A 370 8.62 25.74 8.66
N SER A 371 9.90 25.59 8.34
CA SER A 371 10.39 25.58 6.97
C SER A 371 9.82 24.32 6.31
N SER A 372 8.78 24.50 5.50
CA SER A 372 8.26 23.44 4.66
C SER A 372 9.42 22.84 3.85
N PRO A 373 9.48 21.51 3.67
CA PRO A 373 10.57 20.88 2.95
C PRO A 373 10.64 21.43 1.52
N VAL A 374 11.80 22.00 1.18
CA VAL A 374 12.13 22.44 -0.17
C VAL A 374 12.72 21.25 -0.93
N ILE A 375 12.09 20.87 -2.02
CA ILE A 375 12.50 19.79 -2.91
C ILE A 375 13.31 20.36 -4.06
N VAL A 376 14.44 19.72 -4.36
CA VAL A 376 15.23 19.98 -5.57
C VAL A 376 15.18 18.74 -6.44
N ALA A 377 14.74 18.89 -7.67
CA ALA A 377 14.75 17.81 -8.66
C ALA A 377 15.55 18.23 -9.89
N THR A 378 16.30 17.28 -10.45
CA THR A 378 17.03 17.45 -11.70
C THR A 378 16.58 16.42 -12.73
N ALA A 379 16.59 16.83 -13.99
CA ALA A 379 16.31 15.96 -15.13
C ALA A 379 17.18 16.36 -16.32
N ASN A 380 17.64 15.40 -17.12
CA ASN A 380 18.47 15.70 -18.29
C ASN A 380 17.62 15.72 -19.57
N LYS A 381 17.47 16.90 -20.17
CA LYS A 381 16.73 17.13 -21.41
C LYS A 381 17.67 17.16 -22.62
N VAL A 382 17.82 16.03 -23.30
CA VAL A 382 18.78 15.81 -24.40
C VAL A 382 18.58 16.75 -25.59
N ILE A 383 17.33 17.02 -25.99
CA ILE A 383 17.00 17.91 -27.11
C ILE A 383 15.89 18.88 -26.74
N LYS A 384 15.86 20.06 -27.39
CA LYS A 384 14.93 21.16 -27.07
C LYS A 384 13.45 20.77 -27.12
N ASP A 385 13.08 19.89 -28.05
CA ASP A 385 11.67 19.49 -28.25
C ASP A 385 11.24 18.31 -27.36
N MET A 386 12.15 17.75 -26.55
CA MET A 386 11.81 16.66 -25.64
C MET A 386 10.93 17.15 -24.49
N SER A 387 9.74 16.57 -24.35
CA SER A 387 8.85 16.89 -23.23
C SER A 387 9.45 16.40 -21.92
N VAL A 388 9.40 17.24 -20.88
CA VAL A 388 9.82 16.85 -19.53
C VAL A 388 8.68 16.25 -18.70
N GLY A 389 7.45 16.30 -19.22
CA GLY A 389 6.25 15.81 -18.54
C GLY A 389 5.86 16.58 -17.27
N ILE A 390 6.13 17.88 -17.18
CA ILE A 390 5.61 18.74 -16.09
C ILE A 390 4.71 19.83 -16.68
N GLY A 391 3.52 20.00 -16.09
CA GLY A 391 2.65 21.15 -16.34
C GLY A 391 2.71 22.15 -15.19
N ILE A 392 2.80 23.44 -15.50
CA ILE A 392 2.79 24.53 -14.51
C ILE A 392 1.56 25.42 -14.72
N LYS A 393 0.88 25.80 -13.64
CA LYS A 393 -0.20 26.81 -13.62
C LYS A 393 0.13 27.89 -12.59
N ALA A 394 -0.56 29.03 -12.63
CA ALA A 394 -0.37 30.09 -11.65
C ALA A 394 -1.74 30.66 -11.23
N PRO A 395 -2.52 29.93 -10.41
CA PRO A 395 -3.89 30.31 -10.05
C PRO A 395 -3.97 31.63 -9.27
N ASP A 396 -2.92 31.97 -8.52
CA ASP A 396 -2.77 33.15 -7.67
C ASP A 396 -1.58 34.03 -8.08
N GLY A 397 -1.06 33.82 -9.30
CA GLY A 397 0.15 34.48 -9.79
C GLY A 397 1.46 33.80 -9.38
N THR A 398 1.44 32.79 -8.51
CA THR A 398 2.62 31.98 -8.17
C THR A 398 2.67 30.74 -9.04
N PRO A 399 3.78 30.43 -9.73
CA PRO A 399 3.91 29.17 -10.48
C PRO A 399 3.82 27.94 -9.57
N VAL A 400 2.85 27.07 -9.83
CA VAL A 400 2.56 25.82 -9.10
C VAL A 400 2.60 24.65 -10.08
N ILE A 401 3.16 23.53 -9.64
CA ILE A 401 3.11 22.28 -10.41
C ILE A 401 1.66 21.81 -10.51
N SER A 402 1.13 21.73 -11.72
CA SER A 402 -0.27 21.39 -11.99
C SER A 402 -0.48 19.96 -12.49
N SER A 403 0.57 19.36 -13.08
CA SER A 403 0.57 17.97 -13.51
C SER A 403 2.00 17.44 -13.62
N ILE A 404 2.17 16.14 -13.38
CA ILE A 404 3.40 15.39 -13.68
C ILE A 404 2.95 14.17 -14.48
N HIS A 405 3.47 14.03 -15.70
CA HIS A 405 3.17 12.91 -16.57
C HIS A 405 3.94 11.66 -16.07
N PRO A 406 3.31 10.47 -15.99
CA PRO A 406 3.97 9.24 -15.54
C PRO A 406 5.23 8.87 -16.32
N ASP A 407 5.24 9.17 -17.63
CA ASP A 407 6.41 8.95 -18.50
C ASP A 407 7.32 10.18 -18.65
N GLY A 408 7.12 11.21 -17.82
CA GLY A 408 7.91 12.44 -17.85
C GLY A 408 9.30 12.28 -17.24
N LEU A 409 10.25 13.14 -17.63
CA LEU A 409 11.61 13.13 -17.07
C LEU A 409 11.65 13.38 -15.55
N PHE A 410 10.63 14.04 -15.01
CA PHE A 410 10.48 14.28 -13.58
C PHE A 410 9.54 13.30 -12.87
N ALA A 411 9.03 12.27 -13.56
CA ALA A 411 8.07 11.32 -12.99
C ALA A 411 8.61 10.58 -11.77
N THR A 412 9.91 10.28 -11.77
CA THR A 412 10.61 9.60 -10.67
C THR A 412 11.18 10.56 -9.64
N SER A 413 10.98 11.87 -9.80
CA SER A 413 11.48 12.87 -8.86
C SER A 413 10.57 13.02 -7.63
N SER A 414 11.06 13.74 -6.62
CA SER A 414 10.26 14.09 -5.43
C SER A 414 9.31 15.28 -5.64
N LEU A 415 9.24 15.85 -6.86
CA LEU A 415 8.27 16.91 -7.17
C LEU A 415 6.85 16.37 -7.14
N ARG A 416 5.89 17.21 -6.75
CA ARG A 416 4.46 16.84 -6.67
C ARG A 416 3.59 17.96 -7.19
N VAL A 417 2.41 17.58 -7.72
CA VAL A 417 1.35 18.53 -8.06
C VAL A 417 0.93 19.30 -6.80
N GLY A 418 0.77 20.60 -6.91
CA GLY A 418 0.48 21.51 -5.81
C GLY A 418 1.69 22.16 -5.16
N MET A 419 2.93 21.75 -5.49
CA MET A 419 4.13 22.43 -5.00
C MET A 419 4.34 23.76 -5.73
N ASP A 420 4.68 24.80 -4.97
CA ASP A 420 5.08 26.11 -5.48
C ASP A 420 6.48 25.98 -6.07
N VAL A 421 6.62 26.31 -7.34
CA VAL A 421 7.90 26.35 -8.02
C VAL A 421 8.63 27.61 -7.59
N GLN A 422 9.73 27.45 -6.85
CA GLN A 422 10.54 28.55 -6.33
C GLN A 422 11.59 29.00 -7.34
N SER A 423 12.24 28.05 -8.04
CA SER A 423 13.20 28.37 -9.10
C SER A 423 13.32 27.28 -10.15
N ILE A 424 13.70 27.67 -11.36
CA ILE A 424 14.03 26.79 -12.49
C ILE A 424 15.39 27.23 -13.02
N ASN A 425 16.36 26.32 -13.07
CA ASN A 425 17.75 26.57 -13.49
C ASN A 425 18.39 27.77 -12.77
N ASN A 426 18.20 27.85 -11.46
CA ASN A 426 18.65 28.93 -10.59
C ASN A 426 17.99 30.30 -10.88
N GLN A 427 16.99 30.37 -11.76
CA GLN A 427 16.19 31.57 -11.98
C GLN A 427 14.96 31.55 -11.06
N SER A 428 14.81 32.60 -10.25
CA SER A 428 13.67 32.76 -9.33
C SER A 428 12.34 32.86 -10.09
N MET A 429 11.31 32.19 -9.56
CA MET A 429 9.94 32.22 -10.08
C MET A 429 9.06 33.30 -9.45
N SER A 430 9.60 34.07 -8.49
CA SER A 430 8.86 35.19 -7.88
C SER A 430 8.47 36.22 -8.94
N GLY A 431 7.17 36.48 -9.07
CA GLY A 431 6.62 37.43 -10.05
C GLY A 431 6.60 36.93 -11.50
N LYS A 432 6.97 35.67 -11.76
CA LYS A 432 6.86 35.05 -13.09
C LYS A 432 5.50 34.40 -13.29
N THR A 433 4.99 34.49 -14.51
CA THR A 433 3.78 33.78 -14.93
C THR A 433 4.06 32.30 -15.17
N ALA A 434 3.01 31.48 -15.15
CA ALA A 434 3.12 30.07 -15.53
C ALA A 434 3.65 29.86 -16.97
N GLY A 435 3.32 30.80 -17.88
CA GLY A 435 3.81 30.79 -19.26
C GLY A 435 5.32 30.98 -19.32
N GLU A 436 5.88 31.94 -18.58
CA GLU A 436 7.32 32.16 -18.49
C GLU A 436 8.05 30.97 -17.85
N ALA A 437 7.51 30.42 -16.76
CA ALA A 437 8.07 29.22 -16.12
C ALA A 437 8.09 28.02 -17.08
N THR A 438 7.00 27.81 -17.82
CA THR A 438 6.91 26.77 -18.85
C THR A 438 7.90 27.03 -19.99
N GLN A 439 8.08 28.29 -20.39
CA GLN A 439 9.00 28.65 -21.45
C GLN A 439 10.46 28.39 -21.06
N LEU A 440 10.85 28.64 -19.80
CA LEU A 440 12.19 28.31 -19.28
C LEU A 440 12.48 26.80 -19.38
N ILE A 441 11.50 25.96 -19.08
CA ILE A 441 11.62 24.50 -19.22
C ILE A 441 11.68 24.08 -20.70
N LYS A 442 10.89 24.73 -21.57
CA LYS A 442 10.87 24.46 -23.01
C LYS A 442 12.18 24.83 -23.69
N ASP A 443 12.76 25.97 -23.33
CA ASP A 443 14.00 26.46 -23.95
C ASP A 443 15.27 25.79 -23.41
N ALA A 444 15.21 25.19 -22.22
CA ALA A 444 16.34 24.47 -21.66
C ALA A 444 16.71 23.22 -22.49
N VAL A 445 18.02 22.96 -22.56
CA VAL A 445 18.66 21.74 -23.06
C VAL A 445 19.77 21.37 -22.08
N GLY A 446 19.94 20.08 -21.80
CA GLY A 446 20.82 19.56 -20.76
C GLY A 446 20.11 19.42 -19.41
N GLU A 447 20.84 19.59 -18.31
CA GLU A 447 20.27 19.47 -16.97
C GLU A 447 19.28 20.61 -16.67
N ILE A 448 18.06 20.22 -16.30
CA ILE A 448 17.01 21.10 -15.80
C ILE A 448 16.89 20.87 -14.30
N ARG A 449 17.06 21.93 -13.51
CA ARG A 449 16.92 21.93 -12.06
C ARG A 449 15.68 22.69 -11.65
N ILE A 450 14.76 22.04 -10.95
CA ILE A 450 13.55 22.65 -10.39
C ILE A 450 13.64 22.60 -8.88
N VAL A 451 13.45 23.76 -8.23
CA VAL A 451 13.30 23.89 -6.79
C VAL A 451 11.85 24.22 -6.49
N ALA A 452 11.17 23.40 -5.71
CA ALA A 452 9.77 23.59 -5.37
C ALA A 452 9.49 23.22 -3.90
N GLY A 453 8.45 23.79 -3.30
CA GLY A 453 8.09 23.48 -1.91
C GLY A 453 6.63 23.75 -1.62
N TRP A 454 6.13 23.25 -0.49
CA TRP A 454 4.77 23.52 -0.05
C TRP A 454 4.70 24.88 0.63
N ASN A 455 4.02 25.83 0.01
CA ASN A 455 3.74 27.11 0.65
C ASN A 455 2.51 26.95 1.54
N LEU A 456 2.75 26.61 2.81
CA LEU A 456 1.71 26.44 3.82
C LEU A 456 1.03 27.77 4.21
N SER A 457 1.51 28.90 3.67
CA SER A 457 1.04 30.25 4.01
C SER A 457 -0.24 30.66 3.28
N VAL A 458 -0.69 29.91 2.26
CA VAL A 458 -1.84 30.31 1.42
C VAL A 458 -2.77 29.11 1.17
N SER A 459 -3.44 28.63 2.22
CA SER A 459 -4.67 27.85 2.02
C SER A 459 -5.86 28.80 1.90
N THR A 460 -6.05 29.44 0.75
CA THR A 460 -7.39 29.90 0.38
C THR A 460 -8.13 28.69 -0.21
N PRO A 461 -9.38 28.41 0.23
CA PRO A 461 -10.14 27.31 -0.33
C PRO A 461 -10.28 27.53 -1.83
N PHE A 462 -9.91 26.53 -2.64
CA PHE A 462 -10.27 26.48 -4.04
C PHE A 462 -11.80 26.50 -4.11
N THR A 463 -12.39 27.65 -4.44
CA THR A 463 -13.76 27.72 -4.89
C THR A 463 -13.80 27.06 -6.26
N ALA A 464 -14.19 25.78 -6.31
CA ALA A 464 -14.54 25.14 -7.56
C ALA A 464 -15.57 26.03 -8.26
N THR A 465 -15.20 26.59 -9.40
CA THR A 465 -16.14 27.31 -10.25
C THR A 465 -17.22 26.30 -10.63
N PRO A 466 -18.52 26.56 -10.37
CA PRO A 466 -19.56 25.69 -10.86
C PRO A 466 -19.40 25.62 -12.37
N MET A 467 -19.24 24.39 -12.87
CA MET A 467 -19.23 24.09 -14.28
C MET A 467 -20.49 24.73 -14.87
N ALA A 468 -20.30 25.70 -15.77
CA ALA A 468 -21.40 26.37 -16.44
C ALA A 468 -22.34 25.31 -17.03
N SER A 469 -23.63 25.44 -16.76
CA SER A 469 -24.66 24.64 -17.41
C SER A 469 -24.37 24.58 -18.90
N ALA A 470 -24.43 23.37 -19.44
CA ALA A 470 -24.33 23.12 -20.87
C ALA A 470 -25.23 24.11 -21.64
N PRO A 471 -24.76 24.69 -22.75
CA PRO A 471 -25.63 25.48 -23.61
C PRO A 471 -26.83 24.61 -24.06
N PRO A 472 -28.02 25.22 -24.29
CA PRO A 472 -29.19 24.49 -24.75
C PRO A 472 -28.84 23.74 -26.03
N ALA A 473 -29.29 22.49 -26.13
CA ALA A 473 -29.17 21.70 -27.35
C ALA A 473 -29.79 22.46 -28.52
N GLU A 474 -28.95 22.83 -29.49
CA GLU A 474 -29.38 23.35 -30.77
C GLU A 474 -30.03 22.19 -31.55
N THR A 475 -31.36 22.19 -31.59
CA THR A 475 -32.14 21.29 -32.43
C THR A 475 -31.80 21.56 -33.88
N THR A 476 -30.93 20.73 -34.44
CA THR A 476 -30.70 20.66 -35.88
C THR A 476 -31.92 19.98 -36.48
N GLU A 477 -32.85 20.77 -37.02
CA GLU A 477 -33.90 20.25 -37.89
C GLU A 477 -33.23 19.70 -39.16
N GLU A 478 -33.23 18.37 -39.26
CA GLU A 478 -32.87 17.63 -40.45
C GLU A 478 -34.01 17.83 -41.48
N PRO A 479 -33.74 18.32 -42.70
CA PRO A 479 -34.81 18.49 -43.68
C PRO A 479 -35.31 17.12 -44.15
N GLU A 480 -36.58 16.82 -43.84
CA GLU A 480 -37.31 15.70 -44.42
C GLU A 480 -37.29 15.80 -45.96
N VAL A 481 -36.50 14.93 -46.59
CA VAL A 481 -36.53 14.72 -48.03
C VAL A 481 -37.80 13.92 -48.35
N TYR A 482 -38.83 14.64 -48.78
CA TYR A 482 -40.06 14.10 -49.33
C TYR A 482 -39.77 13.30 -50.62
N VAL A 483 -39.94 11.98 -50.56
CA VAL A 483 -39.91 11.09 -51.73
C VAL A 483 -41.36 10.76 -52.13
N PRO A 484 -41.89 11.26 -53.25
CA PRO A 484 -43.23 10.91 -53.69
C PRO A 484 -43.27 9.46 -54.19
N SER A 485 -44.10 8.65 -53.56
CA SER A 485 -44.47 7.32 -54.04
C SER A 485 -45.31 7.46 -55.32
N TYR A 486 -44.74 7.08 -56.47
CA TYR A 486 -45.52 6.84 -57.67
C TYR A 486 -46.14 5.44 -57.62
N ARG A 487 -47.45 5.38 -57.86
CA ARG A 487 -48.17 4.21 -58.35
C ARG A 487 -47.93 4.04 -59.84
#